data_AF-A0A6I4JX91-F1
#
_entry.id   AF-A0A6I4JX91-F1
#
_cell.length_a   1.000
_cell.length_b   1.000
_cell.length_c   1.000
_cell.angle_alpha   90.00
_cell.angle_beta   90.00
_cell.angle_gamma   90.00
#
_symmetry.space_group_name_H-M   'P 1'
#
loop_
_entity.id
_entity.type
_entity.pdbx_description
1 polymer ?
#
loop_
_entity_poly.entity_id
_entity_poly.type
_entity_poly.pdbx_seq_one_letter_code
_entity_poly.pdbx_strand_id
1 'polypeptide(L)'
;MYRYGGSVNQGCDISTSFDLIKGWIESREFNDTIPWDPKQKTKTNCYCHEVHKDTDTGDYLLVLWKSEAQSSGPLLGISIDANGKKQNIIKQSQGTEGKPVIWGSACYYWVIPEVNCVVSIKFENSKCDSAMFQDWVAGCINHRIDVPGTRKIETEKKITRISFTDENGDECKLLYKFDLSLKSLDTSSAKLGELSRKVTHIIRRETVSLKVVDARAEWVKIFAGLGVPYTSHRDNKRKRDVEIKVEAKPTSTEIKDIIEKYSKETKPGAWSNVGFLTDTGIAWANSYRLTETLSIEDNGESILDAEVLYKTVKANRDRYLSPIKRDLMKAQKTGT
;
A
#
# COMPACT_ATOMS: atom_id res chain seq x y z
N MET A 1 9.98 -11.19 -11.19
CA MET A 1 9.27 -12.46 -11.47
C MET A 1 10.14 -13.62 -11.03
N TYR A 2 9.60 -14.66 -10.39
CA TYR A 2 10.43 -15.70 -9.75
C TYR A 2 10.04 -17.10 -10.20
N ARG A 3 11.03 -18.00 -10.31
CA ARG A 3 10.79 -19.44 -10.45
C ARG A 3 10.07 -19.95 -9.21
N TYR A 4 9.16 -20.89 -9.37
CA TYR A 4 8.50 -21.52 -8.22
C TYR A 4 9.56 -22.10 -7.25
N GLY A 5 9.58 -21.61 -6.00
CA GLY A 5 10.55 -21.99 -4.98
C GLY A 5 11.94 -21.33 -5.10
N GLY A 6 12.16 -20.47 -6.09
CA GLY A 6 13.41 -19.74 -6.29
C GLY A 6 13.39 -18.32 -5.72
N SER A 7 14.55 -17.80 -5.32
CA SER A 7 14.75 -16.43 -4.82
C SER A 7 15.35 -15.47 -5.85
N VAL A 8 15.81 -15.99 -6.99
CA VAL A 8 16.43 -15.19 -8.06
C VAL A 8 15.36 -14.61 -8.96
N ASN A 9 15.39 -13.29 -9.17
CA ASN A 9 14.52 -12.61 -10.12
C ASN A 9 14.90 -13.01 -11.56
N GLN A 10 13.96 -13.62 -12.28
CA GLN A 10 14.11 -14.12 -13.65
C GLN A 10 13.59 -13.11 -14.70
N GLY A 11 13.37 -11.85 -14.30
CA GLY A 11 12.88 -10.78 -15.18
C GLY A 11 11.63 -10.08 -14.65
N CYS A 12 11.17 -9.04 -15.34
CA CYS A 12 10.06 -8.20 -14.89
C CYS A 12 10.34 -7.63 -13.49
N ASP A 13 11.42 -6.83 -13.40
CA ASP A 13 11.72 -6.00 -12.24
C ASP A 13 10.73 -4.83 -12.14
N ILE A 14 10.89 -3.97 -11.13
CA ILE A 14 9.94 -2.89 -10.91
C ILE A 14 9.85 -1.93 -12.11
N SER A 15 10.97 -1.52 -12.71
CA SER A 15 10.95 -0.63 -13.87
C SER A 15 10.26 -1.28 -15.07
N THR A 16 10.66 -2.51 -15.39
CA THR A 16 10.08 -3.27 -16.50
C THR A 16 8.58 -3.50 -16.30
N SER A 17 8.16 -3.81 -15.07
CA SER A 17 6.75 -4.04 -14.74
C SER A 17 5.91 -2.79 -15.02
N PHE A 18 6.37 -1.63 -14.55
CA PHE A 18 5.62 -0.39 -14.74
C PHE A 18 5.70 0.15 -16.17
N ASP A 19 6.76 -0.13 -16.91
CA ASP A 19 6.83 0.13 -18.35
C ASP A 19 5.79 -0.67 -19.13
N LEU A 20 5.70 -1.98 -18.87
CA LEU A 20 4.70 -2.84 -19.49
C LEU A 20 3.28 -2.45 -19.11
N ILE A 21 3.05 -2.09 -17.83
CA ILE A 21 1.76 -1.62 -17.33
C ILE A 21 1.35 -0.32 -18.01
N LYS A 22 2.28 0.64 -18.15
CA LYS A 22 2.02 1.91 -18.84
C LYS A 22 1.61 1.66 -20.29
N GLY A 23 2.37 0.87 -21.04
CA GLY A 23 2.02 0.55 -22.43
C GLY A 23 0.67 -0.15 -22.58
N TRP A 24 0.33 -1.04 -21.64
CA TRP A 24 -0.99 -1.68 -21.60
C TRP A 24 -2.14 -0.70 -21.35
N ILE A 25 -1.95 0.29 -20.47
CA ILE A 25 -2.96 1.30 -20.16
C ILE A 25 -3.15 2.27 -21.32
N GLU A 26 -2.06 2.72 -21.96
CA GLU A 26 -2.12 3.72 -23.03
C GLU A 26 -2.87 3.24 -24.28
N SER A 27 -3.05 1.94 -24.43
CA SER A 27 -3.82 1.33 -25.52
C SER A 27 -5.29 1.06 -25.19
N ARG A 28 -5.79 1.53 -24.02
CA ARG A 28 -7.10 1.14 -23.48
C ARG A 28 -7.91 2.31 -22.94
N GLU A 29 -9.22 2.12 -22.98
CA GLU A 29 -10.18 3.01 -22.34
C GLU A 29 -10.26 2.73 -20.84
N PHE A 30 -10.76 3.72 -20.09
CA PHE A 30 -10.80 3.70 -18.62
C PHE A 30 -11.44 2.42 -18.05
N ASN A 31 -12.57 1.97 -18.62
CA ASN A 31 -13.27 0.75 -18.17
C ASN A 31 -12.45 -0.53 -18.32
N ASP A 32 -11.52 -0.57 -19.28
CA ASP A 32 -10.74 -1.75 -19.61
C ASP A 32 -9.40 -1.82 -18.86
N THR A 33 -9.14 -0.85 -17.97
CA THR A 33 -7.95 -0.78 -17.12
C THR A 33 -8.07 -1.60 -15.82
N ILE A 34 -9.15 -2.37 -15.66
CA ILE A 34 -9.31 -3.32 -14.55
C ILE A 34 -8.74 -4.70 -14.91
N PRO A 35 -7.82 -5.27 -14.09
CA PRO A 35 -7.14 -6.50 -14.44
C PRO A 35 -7.94 -7.78 -14.14
N TRP A 36 -9.06 -7.68 -13.43
CA TRP A 36 -9.98 -8.80 -13.18
C TRP A 36 -11.38 -8.47 -13.71
N ASP A 37 -12.26 -9.47 -13.68
CA ASP A 37 -13.66 -9.31 -14.05
C ASP A 37 -14.41 -8.46 -13.00
N PRO A 38 -14.92 -7.26 -13.34
CA PRO A 38 -15.60 -6.38 -12.40
C PRO A 38 -16.91 -6.95 -11.85
N LYS A 39 -17.48 -7.98 -12.49
CA LYS A 39 -18.70 -8.66 -12.03
C LYS A 39 -18.41 -9.66 -10.91
N GLN A 40 -17.16 -10.12 -10.80
CA GLN A 40 -16.74 -11.02 -9.74
C GLN A 40 -16.44 -10.22 -8.48
N LYS A 41 -17.25 -10.39 -7.44
CA LYS A 41 -17.11 -9.67 -6.15
C LYS A 41 -15.94 -10.17 -5.28
N THR A 42 -14.92 -10.79 -5.87
CA THR A 42 -13.77 -11.35 -5.14
C THR A 42 -12.76 -10.28 -4.77
N LYS A 43 -12.65 -9.22 -5.59
CA LYS A 43 -11.74 -8.08 -5.36
C LYS A 43 -12.50 -6.76 -5.51
N THR A 44 -12.00 -5.72 -4.85
CA THR A 44 -12.56 -4.37 -5.01
C THR A 44 -12.22 -3.86 -6.40
N ASN A 45 -13.18 -3.37 -7.19
CA ASN A 45 -12.86 -2.89 -8.54
C ASN A 45 -11.95 -1.67 -8.47
N CYS A 46 -10.91 -1.70 -9.31
CA CYS A 46 -9.92 -0.64 -9.39
C CYS A 46 -9.53 -0.43 -10.85
N TYR A 47 -9.55 0.83 -11.27
CA TYR A 47 -9.26 1.27 -12.62
C TYR A 47 -8.04 2.19 -12.59
N CYS A 48 -7.29 2.26 -13.68
CA CYS A 48 -6.25 3.25 -13.83
C CYS A 48 -6.83 4.52 -14.44
N HIS A 49 -6.77 5.62 -13.69
CA HIS A 49 -7.15 6.93 -14.20
C HIS A 49 -6.05 7.52 -15.08
N GLU A 50 -4.79 7.40 -14.65
CA GLU A 50 -3.64 8.00 -15.32
C GLU A 50 -2.32 7.38 -14.83
N VAL A 51 -1.32 7.36 -15.72
CA VAL A 51 0.07 7.01 -15.38
C VAL A 51 1.00 8.02 -16.02
N HIS A 52 1.80 8.69 -15.19
CA HIS A 52 2.91 9.51 -15.62
C HIS A 52 4.22 8.75 -15.41
N LYS A 53 5.11 8.77 -16.41
CA LYS A 53 6.50 8.29 -16.29
C LYS A 53 7.43 9.47 -16.52
N ASP A 54 8.35 9.68 -15.59
CA ASP A 54 9.42 10.65 -15.76
C ASP A 54 10.60 10.02 -16.48
N THR A 55 11.05 10.64 -17.57
CA THR A 55 12.18 10.13 -18.36
C THR A 55 13.52 10.35 -17.67
N ASP A 56 13.62 11.36 -16.79
CA ASP A 56 14.89 11.73 -16.16
C ASP A 56 15.21 10.83 -14.97
N THR A 57 14.24 10.58 -14.10
CA THR A 57 14.44 9.76 -12.90
C THR A 57 14.01 8.31 -13.09
N GLY A 58 13.17 8.01 -14.09
CA GLY A 58 12.55 6.71 -14.26
C GLY A 58 11.44 6.41 -13.24
N ASP A 59 10.93 7.42 -12.54
CA ASP A 59 9.85 7.26 -11.57
C ASP A 59 8.49 7.19 -12.28
N TYR A 60 7.53 6.56 -11.61
CA TYR A 60 6.15 6.49 -12.09
C TYR A 60 5.21 7.10 -11.06
N LEU A 61 4.25 7.90 -11.52
CA LEU A 61 3.13 8.33 -10.71
C LEU A 61 1.85 7.76 -11.28
N LEU A 62 1.12 7.00 -10.47
CA LEU A 62 -0.13 6.37 -10.84
C LEU A 62 -1.29 7.01 -10.08
N VAL A 63 -2.34 7.33 -10.82
CA VAL A 63 -3.64 7.71 -10.27
C VAL A 63 -4.59 6.54 -10.53
N LEU A 64 -4.95 5.82 -9.48
CA LEU A 64 -5.92 4.73 -9.53
C LEU A 64 -7.28 5.21 -9.03
N TRP A 65 -8.34 4.57 -9.51
CA TRP A 65 -9.72 4.82 -9.10
C TRP A 65 -10.30 3.60 -8.43
N LYS A 66 -10.41 3.65 -7.11
CA LYS A 66 -11.01 2.58 -6.31
C LYS A 66 -12.52 2.73 -6.34
N SER A 67 -13.23 1.76 -6.89
CA SER A 67 -14.69 1.77 -6.89
C SER A 67 -15.23 1.57 -5.48
N GLU A 68 -16.29 2.27 -5.13
CA GLU A 68 -16.92 2.14 -3.82
C GLU A 68 -18.44 2.08 -3.93
N ALA A 69 -19.02 1.07 -3.28
CA ALA A 69 -20.45 1.05 -3.02
C ALA A 69 -20.71 2.04 -1.88
N GLN A 70 -21.34 3.16 -2.21
CA GLN A 70 -21.93 4.19 -1.34
C GLN A 70 -21.65 3.99 0.17
N SER A 71 -20.53 4.54 0.67
CA SER A 71 -20.11 4.36 2.06
C SER A 71 -19.34 5.57 2.57
N SER A 72 -20.05 6.44 3.29
CA SER A 72 -19.61 7.58 4.11
C SER A 72 -18.57 8.55 3.50
N GLY A 73 -19.07 9.58 2.81
CA GLY A 73 -18.31 10.74 2.35
C GLY A 73 -18.97 11.37 1.11
N PRO A 74 -18.59 12.59 0.70
CA PRO A 74 -19.02 13.12 -0.59
C PRO A 74 -18.42 12.22 -1.69
N LEU A 75 -19.25 11.35 -2.25
CA LEU A 75 -18.81 10.41 -3.27
C LEU A 75 -18.56 11.15 -4.58
N LEU A 76 -17.38 10.94 -5.14
CA LEU A 76 -17.03 11.35 -6.50
C LEU A 76 -17.35 10.20 -7.45
N GLY A 77 -17.79 10.54 -8.65
CA GLY A 77 -18.08 9.61 -9.72
C GLY A 77 -17.34 10.02 -10.99
N ILE A 78 -16.79 9.06 -11.71
CA ILE A 78 -16.31 9.27 -13.07
C ILE A 78 -17.44 8.85 -14.01
N SER A 79 -17.99 9.81 -14.75
CA SER A 79 -18.93 9.51 -15.84
C SER A 79 -18.17 8.87 -17.00
N ILE A 80 -18.77 7.84 -17.59
CA ILE A 80 -18.22 7.12 -18.74
C ILE A 80 -19.18 7.22 -19.91
N ASP A 81 -18.64 7.35 -21.11
CA ASP A 81 -19.44 7.31 -22.33
C ASP A 81 -19.77 5.86 -22.74
N ALA A 82 -20.53 5.70 -23.83
CA ALA A 82 -20.91 4.39 -24.34
C ALA A 82 -19.71 3.52 -24.76
N ASN A 83 -18.56 4.13 -25.05
CA ASN A 83 -17.32 3.47 -25.44
C ASN A 83 -16.41 3.19 -24.22
N GLY A 84 -16.81 3.58 -23.01
CA GLY A 84 -16.04 3.37 -21.79
C GLY A 84 -14.95 4.42 -21.52
N LYS A 85 -14.95 5.53 -22.27
CA LYS A 85 -14.02 6.64 -22.09
C LYS A 85 -14.46 7.51 -20.91
N LYS A 86 -13.49 7.93 -20.08
CA LYS A 86 -13.74 8.85 -18.96
C LYS A 86 -14.17 10.23 -19.46
N GLN A 87 -15.24 10.77 -18.89
CA GLN A 87 -15.71 12.15 -19.12
C GLN A 87 -15.49 12.97 -17.83
N ASN A 88 -16.51 13.72 -17.40
CA ASN A 88 -16.44 14.63 -16.27
C ASN A 88 -16.49 13.88 -14.94
N ILE A 89 -15.82 14.44 -13.94
CA ILE A 89 -16.00 14.08 -12.54
C ILE A 89 -17.32 14.69 -12.08
N ILE A 90 -18.20 13.86 -11.54
CA ILE A 90 -19.48 14.28 -10.98
C ILE A 90 -19.49 14.08 -9.47
N LYS A 91 -20.08 15.04 -8.76
CA LYS A 91 -20.39 14.87 -7.34
C LYS A 91 -21.75 14.18 -7.20
N GLN A 92 -21.92 13.35 -6.18
CA GLN A 92 -23.20 12.69 -5.90
C GLN A 92 -24.41 13.65 -5.85
N SER A 93 -24.19 14.90 -5.43
CA SER A 93 -25.20 15.95 -5.37
C SER A 93 -25.66 16.51 -6.72
N GLN A 94 -24.93 16.26 -7.80
CA GLN A 94 -25.23 16.78 -9.15
C GLN A 94 -26.15 15.87 -9.97
N GLY A 95 -26.47 14.67 -9.45
CA GLY A 95 -27.27 13.68 -10.17
C GLY A 95 -26.50 13.00 -11.29
N THR A 96 -27.05 11.89 -11.78
CA THR A 96 -26.52 11.14 -12.93
C THR A 96 -27.50 11.30 -14.07
N GLU A 97 -27.18 12.08 -15.11
CA GLU A 97 -28.04 12.33 -16.28
C GLU A 97 -28.21 11.07 -17.16
N GLY A 98 -28.57 9.92 -16.59
CA GLY A 98 -28.70 8.63 -17.29
C GLY A 98 -27.39 8.01 -17.77
N LYS A 99 -26.24 8.69 -17.63
CA LYS A 99 -24.93 8.17 -17.99
C LYS A 99 -24.43 7.12 -16.99
N PRO A 100 -23.74 6.06 -17.45
CA PRO A 100 -23.07 5.15 -16.54
C PRO A 100 -21.96 5.88 -15.78
N VAL A 101 -21.87 5.62 -14.48
CA VAL A 101 -20.94 6.30 -13.56
C VAL A 101 -20.25 5.28 -12.68
N ILE A 102 -18.93 5.40 -12.57
CA ILE A 102 -18.14 4.63 -11.63
C ILE A 102 -17.85 5.49 -10.41
N TRP A 103 -18.61 5.20 -9.37
CA TRP A 103 -18.49 5.79 -8.04
C TRP A 103 -17.25 5.28 -7.31
N GLY A 104 -16.47 6.18 -6.70
CA GLY A 104 -15.21 5.79 -6.09
C GLY A 104 -14.39 6.92 -5.47
N SER A 105 -13.12 6.63 -5.27
CA SER A 105 -12.11 7.58 -4.77
C SER A 105 -10.79 7.40 -5.49
N ALA A 106 -10.07 8.50 -5.67
CA ALA A 106 -8.73 8.47 -6.23
C ALA A 106 -7.72 7.88 -5.23
N CYS A 107 -6.73 7.16 -5.74
CA CYS A 107 -5.59 6.62 -4.99
C CYS A 107 -4.31 6.99 -5.74
N TYR A 108 -3.37 7.65 -5.07
CA TYR A 108 -2.14 8.15 -5.70
C TYR A 108 -0.95 7.33 -5.21
N TYR A 109 -0.16 6.81 -6.16
CA TYR A 109 1.03 6.01 -5.86
C TYR A 109 2.21 6.53 -6.66
N TRP A 110 3.29 6.83 -5.95
CA TRP A 110 4.58 7.18 -6.54
C TRP A 110 5.53 5.99 -6.41
N VAL A 111 5.90 5.41 -7.54
CA VAL A 111 6.81 4.27 -7.64
C VAL A 111 8.18 4.78 -8.00
N ILE A 112 9.17 4.41 -7.17
CA ILE A 112 10.55 4.85 -7.32
C ILE A 112 11.45 3.62 -7.50
N PRO A 113 11.72 3.21 -8.75
CA PRO A 113 12.57 2.05 -9.04
C PRO A 113 13.95 2.14 -8.38
N GLU A 114 14.58 3.32 -8.42
CA GLU A 114 15.95 3.58 -7.92
C GLU A 114 16.18 3.08 -6.49
N VAL A 115 15.19 3.23 -5.61
CA VAL A 115 15.29 2.84 -4.19
C VAL A 115 14.35 1.68 -3.82
N ASN A 116 13.75 1.03 -4.84
CA ASN A 116 12.77 -0.04 -4.69
C ASN A 116 11.68 0.30 -3.66
N CYS A 117 11.05 1.47 -3.81
CA CYS A 117 10.02 1.96 -2.90
C CYS A 117 8.75 2.39 -3.64
N VAL A 118 7.62 2.27 -2.96
CA VAL A 118 6.34 2.85 -3.36
C VAL A 118 5.87 3.78 -2.24
N VAL A 119 5.46 4.98 -2.61
CA VAL A 119 4.92 5.99 -1.70
C VAL A 119 3.44 6.17 -2.01
N SER A 120 2.59 5.95 -1.01
CA SER A 120 1.17 6.30 -1.10
C SER A 120 0.99 7.78 -0.76
N ILE A 121 0.38 8.55 -1.66
CA ILE A 121 0.11 9.99 -1.45
C ILE A 121 -1.37 10.15 -1.09
N LYS A 122 -1.63 10.76 0.07
CA LYS A 122 -2.98 10.91 0.62
C LYS A 122 -3.42 12.37 0.65
N PHE A 123 -4.60 12.63 0.11
CA PHE A 123 -5.34 13.89 0.19
C PHE A 123 -6.66 13.67 0.92
N GLU A 124 -7.39 14.74 1.21
CA GLU A 124 -8.65 14.67 1.96
C GLU A 124 -9.71 13.80 1.27
N ASN A 125 -9.83 13.93 -0.05
CA ASN A 125 -10.78 13.18 -0.88
C ASN A 125 -10.17 11.93 -1.55
N SER A 126 -9.01 11.47 -1.08
CA SER A 126 -8.32 10.30 -1.63
C SER A 126 -8.22 9.15 -0.62
N LYS A 127 -7.94 7.95 -1.12
CA LYS A 127 -7.67 6.78 -0.29
C LYS A 127 -6.32 6.18 -0.61
N CYS A 128 -5.74 5.51 0.39
CA CYS A 128 -4.54 4.70 0.23
C CYS A 128 -4.91 3.27 0.61
N ASP A 129 -4.65 2.34 -0.31
CA ASP A 129 -4.94 0.92 -0.13
C ASP A 129 -3.83 0.10 -0.80
N SER A 130 -2.78 -0.18 -0.03
CA SER A 130 -1.62 -0.91 -0.51
C SER A 130 -1.95 -2.35 -0.92
N ALA A 131 -2.93 -3.00 -0.29
CA ALA A 131 -3.36 -4.35 -0.66
C ALA A 131 -4.02 -4.33 -2.04
N MET A 132 -4.95 -3.40 -2.27
CA MET A 132 -5.57 -3.21 -3.58
C MET A 132 -4.54 -2.84 -4.65
N PHE A 133 -3.57 -1.97 -4.33
CA PHE A 133 -2.50 -1.62 -5.26
C PHE A 133 -1.64 -2.84 -5.65
N GLN A 134 -1.27 -3.66 -4.67
CA GLN A 134 -0.54 -4.92 -4.93
C GLN A 134 -1.33 -5.86 -5.83
N ASP A 135 -2.62 -6.06 -5.51
CA ASP A 135 -3.53 -6.86 -6.30
C ASP A 135 -3.67 -6.34 -7.73
N TRP A 136 -3.75 -5.02 -7.91
CA TRP A 136 -3.91 -4.38 -9.21
C TRP A 136 -2.66 -4.54 -10.06
N VAL A 137 -1.47 -4.22 -9.53
CA VAL A 137 -0.18 -4.39 -10.24
C VAL A 137 0.06 -5.86 -10.60
N ALA A 138 -0.12 -6.77 -9.63
CA ALA A 138 0.03 -8.20 -9.87
C ALA A 138 -1.01 -8.72 -10.88
N GLY A 139 -2.25 -8.21 -10.82
CA GLY A 139 -3.32 -8.56 -11.73
C GLY A 139 -3.00 -8.16 -13.17
N CYS A 140 -2.47 -6.95 -13.40
CA CYS A 140 -2.09 -6.48 -14.73
C CYS A 140 -1.06 -7.42 -15.37
N ILE A 141 0.04 -7.70 -14.66
CA ILE A 141 1.10 -8.56 -15.17
C ILE A 141 0.63 -10.01 -15.31
N ASN A 142 -0.12 -10.55 -14.35
CA ASN A 142 -0.56 -11.95 -14.41
C ASN A 142 -1.64 -12.18 -15.47
N HIS A 143 -2.65 -11.32 -15.58
CA HIS A 143 -3.86 -11.60 -16.36
C HIS A 143 -4.02 -10.82 -17.66
N ARG A 144 -3.28 -9.72 -17.84
CA ARG A 144 -3.55 -8.79 -18.96
C ARG A 144 -2.37 -8.54 -19.89
N ILE A 145 -1.15 -8.60 -19.37
CA ILE A 145 0.06 -8.18 -20.09
C ILE A 145 0.91 -9.38 -20.47
N ASP A 146 1.18 -9.59 -21.75
CA ASP A 146 2.14 -10.59 -22.19
C ASP A 146 3.57 -10.11 -21.93
N VAL A 147 4.29 -10.82 -21.08
CA VAL A 147 5.67 -10.46 -20.72
C VAL A 147 6.60 -11.02 -21.80
N PRO A 148 7.46 -10.20 -22.43
CA PRO A 148 8.37 -10.66 -23.47
C PRO A 148 9.20 -11.87 -23.03
N GLY A 149 9.35 -12.85 -23.91
CA GLY A 149 10.08 -14.09 -23.63
C GLY A 149 9.34 -15.09 -22.74
N THR A 150 8.07 -14.82 -22.39
CA THR A 150 7.23 -15.75 -21.62
C THR A 150 6.03 -16.21 -22.43
N ARG A 151 5.51 -17.38 -22.07
CA ARG A 151 4.25 -17.94 -22.53
C ARG A 151 3.24 -17.88 -21.39
N LYS A 152 2.03 -17.44 -21.70
CA LYS A 152 0.89 -17.55 -20.80
C LYS A 152 -0.01 -18.70 -21.20
N ILE A 153 -0.33 -19.56 -20.25
CA ILE A 153 -1.29 -20.65 -20.42
C ILE A 153 -2.36 -20.48 -19.37
N GLU A 154 -3.60 -20.29 -19.81
CA GLU A 154 -4.75 -20.36 -18.93
C GLU A 154 -5.15 -21.82 -18.76
N THR A 155 -5.09 -22.33 -17.54
CA THR A 155 -5.51 -23.71 -17.24
C THR A 155 -7.04 -23.81 -17.27
N GLU A 156 -7.58 -25.04 -17.37
CA GLU A 156 -9.03 -25.31 -17.30
C GLU A 156 -9.72 -24.71 -16.07
N LYS A 157 -8.96 -24.47 -14.99
CA LYS A 157 -9.44 -23.82 -13.75
C LYS A 157 -9.35 -22.28 -13.79
N LYS A 158 -9.13 -21.66 -14.96
CA LYS A 158 -8.90 -20.21 -15.15
C LYS A 158 -7.74 -19.63 -14.35
N ILE A 159 -6.75 -20.46 -14.03
CA ILE A 159 -5.50 -20.00 -13.40
C ILE A 159 -4.54 -19.66 -14.53
N THR A 160 -4.12 -18.39 -14.61
CA THR A 160 -3.08 -17.94 -15.55
C THR A 160 -1.72 -18.41 -15.06
N ARG A 161 -1.03 -19.20 -15.89
CA ARG A 161 0.33 -19.67 -15.64
C ARG A 161 1.29 -18.97 -16.58
N ILE A 162 2.34 -18.36 -16.05
CA ILE A 162 3.45 -17.80 -16.82
C ILE A 162 4.58 -18.83 -16.84
N SER A 163 5.11 -19.15 -18.02
CA SER A 163 6.29 -20.00 -18.18
C SER A 163 7.26 -19.40 -19.20
N PHE A 164 8.52 -19.80 -19.13
CA PHE A 164 9.50 -19.56 -20.19
C PHE A 164 10.24 -20.86 -20.46
N THR A 165 10.82 -20.97 -21.65
CA THR A 165 11.70 -22.07 -22.01
C THR A 165 13.12 -21.63 -21.72
N ASP A 166 13.85 -22.41 -20.91
CA ASP A 166 15.27 -22.12 -20.65
C ASP A 166 16.16 -22.57 -21.82
N GLU A 167 17.46 -22.29 -21.72
CA GLU A 167 18.45 -22.64 -22.74
C GLU A 167 18.54 -24.15 -23.02
N ASN A 168 18.08 -24.99 -22.08
CA ASN A 168 18.06 -26.45 -22.21
C ASN A 168 16.75 -26.96 -22.83
N GLY A 169 15.79 -26.08 -23.14
CA GLY A 169 14.48 -26.44 -23.66
C GLY A 169 13.46 -26.80 -22.59
N ASP A 170 13.79 -26.66 -21.30
CA ASP A 170 12.90 -27.01 -20.19
C ASP A 170 11.92 -25.89 -19.86
N GLU A 171 10.65 -26.25 -19.63
CA GLU A 171 9.61 -25.29 -19.25
C GLU A 171 9.75 -24.89 -17.77
N CYS A 172 10.22 -23.67 -17.54
CA CYS A 172 10.33 -23.09 -16.22
C CYS A 172 9.07 -22.29 -15.85
N LYS A 173 8.45 -22.68 -14.74
CA LYS A 173 7.22 -22.08 -14.23
C LYS A 173 7.54 -20.85 -13.40
N LEU A 174 6.97 -19.72 -13.80
CA LEU A 174 7.16 -18.42 -13.18
C LEU A 174 5.91 -17.97 -12.44
N LEU A 175 6.14 -17.20 -11.37
CA LEU A 175 5.11 -16.48 -10.64
C LEU A 175 5.52 -15.02 -10.52
N TYR A 176 4.64 -14.13 -10.98
CA TYR A 176 4.78 -12.71 -10.68
C TYR A 176 4.04 -12.39 -9.39
N LYS A 177 4.79 -11.87 -8.42
CA LYS A 177 4.28 -11.31 -7.17
C LYS A 177 4.75 -9.87 -7.06
N PHE A 178 3.91 -9.05 -6.47
CA PHE A 178 4.23 -7.68 -6.12
C PHE A 178 3.78 -7.47 -4.68
N ASP A 179 4.72 -7.58 -3.75
CA ASP A 179 4.46 -7.53 -2.32
C ASP A 179 5.05 -6.23 -1.75
N LEU A 180 4.24 -5.48 -1.01
CA LEU A 180 4.63 -4.23 -0.34
C LEU A 180 4.68 -4.46 1.17
N SER A 181 5.77 -4.04 1.78
CA SER A 181 5.92 -3.89 3.23
C SER A 181 6.24 -2.45 3.60
N LEU A 182 5.92 -2.05 4.83
CA LEU A 182 6.18 -0.69 5.28
C LEU A 182 7.68 -0.47 5.45
N LYS A 183 8.20 0.55 4.75
CA LYS A 183 9.56 1.02 4.95
C LYS A 183 9.62 1.84 6.25
N SER A 184 10.12 1.22 7.31
CA SER A 184 10.33 1.90 8.59
C SER A 184 11.76 2.44 8.66
N LEU A 185 11.90 3.74 8.88
CA LEU A 185 13.22 4.34 9.10
C LEU A 185 13.78 3.85 10.43
N ASP A 186 15.10 3.68 10.48
CA ASP A 186 15.84 3.40 11.71
C ASP A 186 15.61 2.00 12.31
N THR A 187 15.10 1.08 11.49
CA THR A 187 15.00 -0.36 11.82
C THR A 187 16.28 -1.13 11.52
N SER A 188 17.44 -0.50 11.66
CA SER A 188 18.70 -1.26 11.65
C SER A 188 18.62 -2.35 12.73
N SER A 189 19.10 -3.56 12.42
CA SER A 189 19.11 -4.68 13.36
C SER A 189 19.74 -4.30 14.70
N ALA A 190 20.72 -3.40 14.68
CA ALA A 190 21.36 -2.83 15.86
C ALA A 190 20.39 -1.98 16.71
N LYS A 191 19.67 -1.02 16.14
CA LYS A 191 18.72 -0.16 16.90
C LYS A 191 17.48 -0.91 17.37
N LEU A 192 16.96 -1.83 16.56
CA LEU A 192 15.89 -2.75 17.02
C LEU A 192 16.40 -3.69 18.11
N GLY A 193 17.68 -4.10 18.03
CA GLY A 193 18.38 -4.84 19.08
C GLY A 193 18.54 -4.05 20.37
N GLU A 194 18.87 -2.76 20.29
CA GLU A 194 18.93 -1.88 21.46
C GLU A 194 17.54 -1.63 22.05
N LEU A 195 16.54 -1.38 21.20
CA LEU A 195 15.18 -1.20 21.62
C LEU A 195 14.67 -2.46 22.32
N SER A 196 14.79 -3.65 21.72
CA SER A 196 14.37 -4.91 22.35
C SER A 196 15.02 -5.18 23.70
N ARG A 197 16.28 -4.79 23.89
CA ARG A 197 16.97 -4.88 25.20
C ARG A 197 16.40 -3.93 26.26
N LYS A 198 15.85 -2.78 25.85
CA LYS A 198 15.34 -1.75 26.75
C LYS A 198 13.83 -1.82 26.97
N VAL A 199 13.10 -2.52 26.10
CA VAL A 199 11.64 -2.64 26.20
C VAL A 199 11.26 -3.53 27.37
N THR A 200 10.39 -2.99 28.21
CA THR A 200 9.83 -3.69 29.38
C THR A 200 8.34 -3.98 29.18
N HIS A 201 7.63 -3.12 28.45
CA HIS A 201 6.20 -3.25 28.20
C HIS A 201 5.85 -2.80 26.79
N ILE A 202 4.80 -3.40 26.25
CA ILE A 202 4.10 -2.91 25.06
C ILE A 202 2.86 -2.15 25.54
N ILE A 203 2.68 -0.93 25.04
CA ILE A 203 1.56 -0.06 25.35
C ILE A 203 0.70 0.08 24.09
N ARG A 204 -0.60 -0.18 24.21
CA ARG A 204 -1.59 0.06 23.16
C ARG A 204 -2.66 0.99 23.69
N ARG A 205 -2.86 2.13 23.02
CA ARG A 205 -4.00 3.02 23.23
C ARG A 205 -5.02 2.80 22.12
N GLU A 206 -6.30 2.69 22.45
CA GLU A 206 -7.41 2.61 21.50
C GLU A 206 -8.65 3.33 22.01
N THR A 207 -9.46 3.87 21.09
CA THR A 207 -10.79 4.39 21.40
C THR A 207 -11.83 3.35 20.95
N VAL A 208 -12.52 2.70 21.90
CA VAL A 208 -13.56 1.72 21.62
C VAL A 208 -14.94 2.39 21.61
N SER A 209 -15.66 2.26 20.49
CA SER A 209 -17.08 2.59 20.39
C SER A 209 -17.94 1.33 20.48
N LEU A 210 -18.98 1.36 21.31
CA LEU A 210 -19.96 0.27 21.48
C LEU A 210 -20.88 0.15 20.26
N LYS A 211 -20.33 -0.28 19.11
CA LYS A 211 -21.08 -1.01 18.07
C LYS A 211 -20.23 -2.23 17.68
N VAL A 212 -20.83 -3.39 17.87
CA VAL A 212 -20.26 -4.74 17.92
C VAL A 212 -19.46 -5.09 16.66
N VAL A 213 -18.13 -5.26 16.80
CA VAL A 213 -17.36 -6.47 16.45
C VAL A 213 -16.17 -6.50 17.40
N ASP A 214 -15.89 -7.66 17.99
CA ASP A 214 -14.93 -7.82 19.06
C ASP A 214 -13.47 -7.70 18.58
N ALA A 215 -13.00 -6.47 18.35
CA ALA A 215 -11.61 -6.16 18.02
C ALA A 215 -10.61 -6.66 19.09
N ARG A 216 -11.10 -7.08 20.27
CA ARG A 216 -10.31 -7.66 21.37
C ARG A 216 -9.91 -9.11 21.08
N ALA A 217 -10.69 -9.87 20.31
CA ALA A 217 -10.51 -11.31 20.12
C ALA A 217 -9.25 -11.67 19.32
N GLU A 218 -8.81 -10.79 18.41
CA GLU A 218 -7.63 -11.04 17.57
C GLU A 218 -6.33 -10.81 18.36
N TRP A 219 -6.33 -9.84 19.28
CA TRP A 219 -5.18 -9.50 20.10
C TRP A 219 -4.92 -10.45 21.24
N VAL A 220 -5.99 -10.88 21.91
CA VAL A 220 -5.90 -11.86 22.98
C VAL A 220 -5.23 -13.15 22.46
N LYS A 221 -5.44 -13.52 21.19
CA LYS A 221 -4.75 -14.66 20.57
C LYS A 221 -3.26 -14.45 20.35
N ILE A 222 -2.84 -13.25 19.96
CA ILE A 222 -1.43 -12.90 19.76
C ILE A 222 -0.70 -12.85 21.11
N PHE A 223 -1.27 -12.17 22.12
CA PHE A 223 -0.66 -12.07 23.46
C PHE A 223 -0.71 -13.38 24.26
N ALA A 224 -1.72 -14.22 24.04
CA ALA A 224 -1.75 -15.58 24.58
C ALA A 224 -0.66 -16.47 23.98
N GLY A 225 -0.34 -16.31 22.69
CA GLY A 225 0.78 -16.99 22.04
C GLY A 225 2.16 -16.58 22.61
N LEU A 226 2.25 -15.40 23.24
CA LEU A 226 3.45 -14.87 23.88
C LEU A 226 3.52 -15.16 25.40
N GLY A 227 2.54 -15.87 25.97
CA GLY A 227 2.57 -16.32 27.37
C GLY A 227 2.38 -15.22 28.43
N VAL A 228 1.71 -14.10 28.11
CA VAL A 228 1.68 -12.90 28.96
C VAL A 228 0.39 -12.77 29.81
N PRO A 229 0.47 -12.46 31.12
CA PRO A 229 -0.70 -12.17 31.95
C PRO A 229 -1.34 -10.80 31.63
N TYR A 230 -2.67 -10.77 31.54
CA TYR A 230 -3.47 -9.62 31.12
C TYR A 230 -4.13 -8.91 32.31
N THR A 231 -4.02 -7.57 32.39
CA THR A 231 -4.80 -6.75 33.34
C THR A 231 -5.42 -5.55 32.62
N SER A 232 -6.71 -5.29 32.86
CA SER A 232 -7.42 -4.12 32.33
C SER A 232 -8.33 -3.51 33.38
N HIS A 233 -8.32 -2.19 33.54
CA HIS A 233 -9.22 -1.48 34.46
C HIS A 233 -10.56 -1.18 33.78
N ARG A 234 -11.68 -1.36 34.50
CA ARG A 234 -13.05 -1.13 34.00
C ARG A 234 -13.53 0.27 34.37
N ASP A 235 -13.95 1.07 33.39
CA ASP A 235 -14.76 2.27 33.64
C ASP A 235 -15.83 2.55 32.56
N ASN A 236 -16.97 3.09 32.97
CA ASN A 236 -18.27 3.03 32.28
C ASN A 236 -18.62 4.25 31.36
N LYS A 237 -17.69 4.63 30.46
CA LYS A 237 -17.82 5.59 29.32
C LYS A 237 -18.55 5.06 28.04
N ARG A 238 -19.37 5.86 27.33
CA ARG A 238 -20.02 5.56 26.01
C ARG A 238 -19.08 5.62 24.78
N LYS A 239 -17.90 6.22 24.93
CA LYS A 239 -16.69 5.99 24.13
C LYS A 239 -15.58 5.77 25.15
N ARG A 240 -14.77 4.73 24.99
CA ARG A 240 -13.72 4.38 25.97
C ARG A 240 -12.37 4.51 25.33
N ASP A 241 -11.58 5.45 25.82
CA ASP A 241 -10.15 5.46 25.60
C ASP A 241 -9.54 4.43 26.55
N VAL A 242 -8.98 3.38 25.98
CA VAL A 242 -8.40 2.25 26.71
C VAL A 242 -6.90 2.26 26.45
N GLU A 243 -6.11 2.33 27.52
CA GLU A 243 -4.69 2.02 27.47
C GLU A 243 -4.49 0.60 28.01
N ILE A 244 -3.91 -0.26 27.19
CA ILE A 244 -3.56 -1.63 27.52
C ILE A 244 -2.03 -1.65 27.65
N LYS A 245 -1.55 -1.93 28.86
CA LYS A 245 -0.14 -2.12 29.15
C LYS A 245 0.12 -3.61 29.36
N VAL A 246 1.01 -4.16 28.55
CA VAL A 246 1.35 -5.58 28.55
C VAL A 246 2.84 -5.70 28.86
N GLU A 247 3.19 -6.42 29.92
CA GLU A 247 4.59 -6.69 30.25
C GLU A 247 5.16 -7.70 29.26
N ALA A 248 6.13 -7.27 28.44
CA ALA A 248 6.69 -8.11 27.40
C ALA A 248 8.10 -7.64 27.05
N LYS A 249 8.97 -8.60 26.75
CA LYS A 249 10.33 -8.38 26.23
C LYS A 249 10.41 -8.89 24.79
N PRO A 250 9.79 -8.18 23.82
CA PRO A 250 9.75 -8.63 22.44
C PRO A 250 11.15 -8.62 21.82
N THR A 251 11.41 -9.59 20.97
CA THR A 251 12.59 -9.66 20.12
C THR A 251 12.60 -8.54 19.08
N SER A 252 13.77 -8.26 18.48
CA SER A 252 13.89 -7.28 17.40
C SER A 252 12.93 -7.54 16.23
N THR A 253 12.70 -8.83 15.90
CA THR A 253 11.77 -9.24 14.85
C THR A 253 10.32 -8.94 15.24
N GLU A 254 9.91 -9.26 16.46
CA GLU A 254 8.56 -8.98 16.95
C GLU A 254 8.28 -7.47 17.06
N ILE A 255 9.27 -6.68 17.49
CA ILE A 255 9.16 -5.21 17.47
C ILE A 255 8.93 -4.71 16.06
N LYS A 256 9.69 -5.22 15.08
CA LYS A 256 9.52 -4.86 13.67
C LYS A 256 8.13 -5.23 13.18
N ASP A 257 7.65 -6.44 13.45
CA ASP A 257 6.32 -6.90 13.06
C ASP A 257 5.21 -6.04 13.70
N ILE A 258 5.39 -5.63 14.97
CA ILE A 258 4.46 -4.73 15.66
C ILE A 258 4.45 -3.34 15.00
N ILE A 259 5.61 -2.79 14.65
CA ILE A 259 5.70 -1.51 13.95
C ILE A 259 4.97 -1.62 12.61
N GLU A 260 5.30 -2.61 11.79
CA GLU A 260 4.72 -2.79 10.46
C GLU A 260 3.20 -3.03 10.49
N LYS A 261 2.72 -3.80 11.47
CA LYS A 261 1.29 -4.15 11.55
C LYS A 261 0.43 -3.06 12.18
N TYR A 262 1.02 -2.22 13.04
CA TYR A 262 0.25 -1.28 13.87
C TYR A 262 0.61 0.19 13.73
N SER A 263 1.57 0.55 12.87
CA SER A 263 1.70 1.90 12.35
C SER A 263 0.56 2.23 11.36
N LYS A 264 -0.70 2.16 11.82
CA LYS A 264 -1.86 2.62 11.04
C LYS A 264 -1.80 4.14 10.89
N GLU A 265 -2.41 4.66 9.83
CA GLU A 265 -2.66 6.10 9.66
C GLU A 265 -3.43 6.64 10.85
N THR A 266 -2.69 7.22 11.78
CA THR A 266 -3.20 7.93 12.93
C THR A 266 -2.82 9.38 12.71
N LYS A 267 -3.79 10.29 12.87
CA LYS A 267 -3.50 11.72 12.81
C LYS A 267 -2.35 12.02 13.79
N PRO A 268 -1.42 12.92 13.47
CA PRO A 268 -0.45 13.39 14.46
C PRO A 268 -1.19 13.80 15.75
N GLY A 269 -0.82 13.19 16.88
CA GLY A 269 -1.50 13.41 18.18
C GLY A 269 -2.77 12.60 18.44
N ALA A 270 -3.13 11.64 17.57
CA ALA A 270 -4.25 10.74 17.83
C ALA A 270 -3.99 9.84 19.05
N TRP A 271 -5.01 9.67 19.90
CA TRP A 271 -4.93 8.84 21.11
C TRP A 271 -4.56 7.39 20.79
N SER A 272 -5.14 6.82 19.73
CA SER A 272 -4.92 5.43 19.36
C SER A 272 -3.50 5.23 18.81
N ASN A 273 -2.67 4.43 19.46
CA ASN A 273 -1.29 4.18 19.05
C ASN A 273 -0.73 2.90 19.72
N VAL A 274 0.35 2.35 19.19
CA VAL A 274 1.13 1.28 19.82
C VAL A 274 2.53 1.82 20.10
N GLY A 275 3.07 1.57 21.28
CA GLY A 275 4.41 2.00 21.66
C GLY A 275 5.09 0.99 22.58
N PHE A 276 6.39 1.15 22.73
CA PHE A 276 7.24 0.31 23.55
C PHE A 276 7.78 1.12 24.72
N LEU A 277 7.49 0.70 25.95
CA LEU A 277 7.95 1.37 27.15
C LEU A 277 9.40 0.97 27.43
N THR A 278 10.28 1.96 27.44
CA THR A 278 11.69 1.87 27.82
C THR A 278 11.96 2.63 29.11
N ASP A 279 13.19 2.56 29.59
CA ASP A 279 13.75 3.35 30.68
C ASP A 279 13.63 4.88 30.46
N THR A 280 13.67 5.32 29.20
CA THR A 280 13.62 6.74 28.81
C THR A 280 12.23 7.26 28.43
N GLY A 281 11.21 6.40 28.40
CA GLY A 281 9.83 6.78 28.01
C GLY A 281 9.19 5.81 27.01
N ILE A 282 8.17 6.27 26.29
CA ILE A 282 7.43 5.43 25.33
C ILE A 282 7.93 5.71 23.92
N ALA A 283 8.54 4.71 23.28
CA ALA A 283 8.87 4.73 21.86
C ALA A 283 7.65 4.33 21.03
N TRP A 284 6.98 5.28 20.40
CA TRP A 284 5.76 5.01 19.63
C TRP A 284 6.06 4.38 18.26
N ALA A 285 5.34 3.33 17.88
CA ALA A 285 5.52 2.63 16.61
C ALA A 285 5.32 3.57 15.40
N ASN A 286 4.40 4.53 15.48
CA ASN A 286 4.16 5.49 14.40
C ASN A 286 5.34 6.46 14.16
N SER A 287 6.24 6.66 15.12
CA SER A 287 7.42 7.52 14.91
C SER A 287 8.47 6.87 14.00
N TYR A 288 8.39 5.56 13.77
CA TYR A 288 9.30 4.83 12.88
C TYR A 288 8.82 4.83 11.42
N ARG A 289 7.60 5.32 11.14
CA ARG A 289 7.08 5.44 9.77
C ARG A 289 7.62 6.71 9.11
N LEU A 290 8.25 6.58 7.95
CA LEU A 290 8.56 7.74 7.11
C LEU A 290 7.25 8.35 6.59
N THR A 291 6.91 9.52 7.10
CA THR A 291 5.76 10.30 6.65
C THR A 291 6.21 11.73 6.43
N GLU A 292 5.80 12.30 5.31
CA GLU A 292 6.11 13.67 4.92
C GLU A 292 4.82 14.39 4.53
N THR A 293 4.82 15.71 4.67
CA THR A 293 3.68 16.53 4.23
C THR A 293 4.01 17.17 2.88
N LEU A 294 3.01 17.16 2.01
CA LEU A 294 3.03 17.82 0.71
C LEU A 294 1.87 18.81 0.67
N SER A 295 2.12 20.00 0.12
CA SER A 295 1.09 20.99 -0.20
C SER A 295 1.10 21.20 -1.70
N ILE A 296 -0.09 21.16 -2.31
CA ILE A 296 -0.31 21.37 -3.74
C ILE A 296 -1.59 22.17 -3.91
N GLU A 297 -1.60 23.10 -4.85
CA GLU A 297 -2.81 23.80 -5.25
C GLU A 297 -3.61 22.90 -6.19
N ASP A 298 -4.85 22.60 -5.83
CA ASP A 298 -5.73 21.73 -6.61
C ASP A 298 -6.48 22.48 -7.72
N ASN A 299 -6.37 23.82 -7.77
CA ASN A 299 -7.10 24.69 -8.69
C ASN A 299 -8.62 24.42 -8.72
N GLY A 300 -9.20 23.89 -7.64
CA GLY A 300 -10.59 23.48 -7.57
C GLY A 300 -10.92 22.15 -8.26
N GLU A 301 -9.93 21.41 -8.74
CA GLU A 301 -10.09 20.07 -9.30
C GLU A 301 -10.36 19.04 -8.21
N SER A 302 -11.22 18.06 -8.51
CA SER A 302 -11.58 17.00 -7.54
C SER A 302 -10.62 15.81 -7.55
N ILE A 303 -9.80 15.69 -8.59
CA ILE A 303 -8.75 14.69 -8.78
C ILE A 303 -7.55 15.42 -9.35
N LEU A 304 -6.36 15.15 -8.84
CA LEU A 304 -5.13 15.75 -9.32
C LEU A 304 -4.57 14.94 -10.49
N ASP A 305 -4.19 15.65 -11.55
CA ASP A 305 -3.46 15.09 -12.69
C ASP A 305 -2.10 14.50 -12.27
N ALA A 306 -1.73 13.39 -12.90
CA ALA A 306 -0.53 12.66 -12.51
C ALA A 306 0.76 13.45 -12.81
N GLU A 307 0.82 14.13 -13.96
CA GLU A 307 1.97 14.94 -14.33
C GLU A 307 2.11 16.16 -13.40
N VAL A 308 1.00 16.85 -13.09
CA VAL A 308 0.99 18.02 -12.20
C VAL A 308 1.44 17.63 -10.78
N LEU A 309 0.89 16.55 -10.23
CA LEU A 309 1.29 16.04 -8.94
C LEU A 309 2.75 15.61 -8.94
N TYR A 310 3.20 14.92 -9.99
CA TYR A 310 4.58 14.47 -10.09
C TYR A 310 5.57 15.63 -10.18
N LYS A 311 5.27 16.72 -10.90
CA LYS A 311 6.13 17.93 -10.93
C LYS A 311 6.40 18.48 -9.52
N THR A 312 5.37 18.53 -8.68
CA THR A 312 5.48 19.02 -7.29
C THR A 312 6.32 18.06 -6.44
N VAL A 313 6.12 16.75 -6.61
CA VAL A 313 6.92 15.71 -5.93
C VAL A 313 8.37 15.74 -6.38
N LYS A 314 8.63 15.86 -7.69
CA LYS A 314 9.96 15.90 -8.32
C LYS A 314 10.81 17.04 -7.75
N ALA A 315 10.23 18.23 -7.59
CA ALA A 315 10.91 19.39 -7.02
C ALA A 315 11.46 19.14 -5.60
N ASN A 316 10.86 18.21 -4.85
CA ASN A 316 11.28 17.85 -3.49
C ASN A 316 11.79 16.41 -3.39
N ARG A 317 12.05 15.74 -4.53
CA ARG A 317 12.40 14.31 -4.59
C ARG A 317 13.60 13.99 -3.74
N ASP A 318 14.69 14.74 -3.89
CA ASP A 318 15.92 14.49 -3.14
C ASP A 318 15.72 14.64 -1.63
N ARG A 319 14.90 15.61 -1.20
CA ARG A 319 14.52 15.77 0.21
C ARG A 319 13.83 14.51 0.72
N TYR A 320 12.81 14.03 0.01
CA TYR A 320 12.02 12.85 0.39
C TYR A 320 12.83 11.55 0.38
N LEU A 321 13.75 11.41 -0.58
CA LEU A 321 14.55 10.19 -0.74
C LEU A 321 15.82 10.19 0.13
N SER A 322 16.29 11.35 0.60
CA SER A 322 17.52 11.46 1.39
C SER A 322 17.59 10.52 2.61
N PRO A 323 16.52 10.33 3.42
CA PRO A 323 16.57 9.43 4.56
C PRO A 323 16.68 7.96 4.12
N ILE A 324 16.00 7.60 3.03
CA ILE A 324 16.01 6.25 2.45
C ILE A 324 17.39 5.93 1.88
N LYS A 325 17.95 6.84 1.07
CA LYS A 325 19.29 6.68 0.48
C LYS A 325 20.36 6.52 1.55
N ARG A 326 20.28 7.32 2.64
CA ARG A 326 21.20 7.21 3.78
C ARG A 326 21.08 5.87 4.49
N ASP A 327 19.87 5.35 4.68
CA ASP A 327 19.64 4.05 5.30
C ASP A 327 20.18 2.89 4.45
N LEU A 328 19.94 2.93 3.14
CA LEU A 328 20.50 1.96 2.18
C LEU A 328 22.03 1.94 2.18
N MET A 329 22.67 3.12 2.21
CA MET A 329 24.13 3.23 2.31
C MET A 329 24.69 2.66 3.62
N LYS A 330 23.95 2.79 4.73
CA LYS A 330 24.36 2.21 6.02
C LYS A 330 24.24 0.68 6.00
N ALA A 331 23.14 0.15 5.48
CA ALA A 331 22.93 -1.30 5.39
C ALA A 331 24.02 -1.99 4.57
N GLN A 332 24.49 -1.37 3.48
CA GLN A 332 25.61 -1.89 2.68
C GLN A 332 26.94 -1.93 3.43
N LYS A 333 27.19 -0.99 4.35
CA LYS A 333 28.44 -0.93 5.14
C LYS A 333 28.49 -1.93 6.30
N THR A 334 27.35 -2.38 6.79
CA THR A 334 27.25 -3.39 7.88
C THR A 334 27.22 -4.83 7.37
N GLY A 335 27.23 -5.05 6.05
CA GLY A 335 27.15 -6.37 5.40
C GLY A 335 28.48 -6.99 4.98
N THR A 336 29.61 -6.45 5.47
CA THR A 336 30.99 -6.99 5.33
C THR A 336 31.56 -7.29 6.70
#